data_AF-A0A935UXV0-F1
#
_entry.id   AF-A0A935UXV0-F1
#
_cell.length_a   1.000
_cell.length_b   1.000
_cell.length_c   1.000
_cell.angle_alpha   90.00
_cell.angle_beta   90.00
_cell.angle_gamma   90.00
#
_symmetry.space_group_name_H-M   'P 1'
#
loop_
_entity.id
_entity.type
_entity.pdbx_description
1 polymer ?
#
loop_
_entity_poly.entity_id
_entity_poly.type
_entity_poly.pdbx_seq_one_letter_code
_entity_poly.pdbx_strand_id
1 'polypeptide(L)'
;MSNAALLIVALPMHILLTAMGFGSLIGLGLSREAPVLPLTLSALCVAVLPSIGIGAMFGGSLRAQLGGGVVWPLLLVLGLPIYFPGERSRAMGAGAGFFAAPWGTETAMRAAAKAESFGLWLGDGPSAISGTPPSYAEPVIVEPKPAVAAPARVRELSDEDEISLPYEGEGRSLRIPVGFEQGDRAHDLTLMFDTGATFTTLDRETLERVLGLSVPRGAPEVVLQTANGERRAQVMLIDRVWLGGYAVEGVTIAVCEECASEDSAGLLGLNVSGQFTVTVDPDLHELTLKPRTGDPDRQLDISKWLKIEGMAKIWSDGRVTVDITAESLVNRPIRSAEVLVECGEAQFRAPLGRVEPLGVAESKVNLPLGVRCDQYMVRLGEARW
;
A
#
# COMPACT_ATOMS: atom_id res chain seq x y z
N MET A 1 -29.27 -47.27 4.08
CA MET A 1 -29.08 -46.66 2.74
C MET A 1 -28.38 -47.65 1.83
N SER A 2 -28.84 -47.80 0.58
CA SER A 2 -28.10 -48.53 -0.45
C SER A 2 -26.78 -47.80 -0.78
N ASN A 3 -25.76 -48.53 -1.24
CA ASN A 3 -24.48 -47.90 -1.61
C ASN A 3 -24.65 -46.86 -2.74
N ALA A 4 -25.68 -47.01 -3.58
CA ALA A 4 -26.02 -46.03 -4.62
C ALA A 4 -26.48 -44.68 -4.02
N ALA A 5 -27.38 -44.70 -3.03
CA ALA A 5 -27.83 -43.47 -2.37
C ALA A 5 -26.69 -42.77 -1.63
N LEU A 6 -25.76 -43.54 -1.04
CA LEU A 6 -24.59 -42.97 -0.38
C LEU A 6 -23.63 -42.31 -1.38
N LEU A 7 -23.38 -42.93 -2.54
CA LEU A 7 -22.54 -42.37 -3.60
C LEU A 7 -23.10 -41.05 -4.14
N ILE A 8 -24.41 -40.98 -4.35
CA ILE A 8 -25.07 -39.78 -4.91
C ILE A 8 -24.88 -38.56 -4.01
N VAL A 9 -24.81 -38.74 -2.69
CA VAL A 9 -24.71 -37.63 -1.74
C VAL A 9 -23.27 -37.37 -1.30
N ALA A 10 -22.53 -38.42 -0.96
CA ALA A 10 -21.21 -38.27 -0.35
C ALA A 10 -20.14 -37.89 -1.37
N LEU A 11 -20.24 -38.35 -2.63
CA LEU A 11 -19.23 -38.06 -3.63
C LEU A 11 -19.20 -36.57 -4.04
N PRO A 12 -20.32 -35.90 -4.35
CA PRO A 12 -20.31 -34.46 -4.62
C PRO A 12 -19.81 -33.64 -3.42
N MET A 13 -20.21 -34.03 -2.20
CA MET A 13 -19.78 -33.35 -0.99
C MET A 13 -18.26 -33.50 -0.76
N HIS A 14 -17.71 -34.69 -0.99
CA HIS A 14 -16.26 -34.93 -0.96
C HIS A 14 -15.51 -34.04 -1.97
N ILE A 15 -15.96 -34.02 -3.23
CA ILE A 15 -15.34 -33.22 -4.29
C ILE A 15 -15.36 -31.74 -3.92
N LEU A 16 -16.52 -31.25 -3.46
CA LEU A 16 -16.69 -29.85 -3.06
C LEU A 16 -15.76 -29.47 -1.90
N LEU A 17 -15.77 -30.23 -0.80
CA LEU A 17 -14.93 -29.92 0.36
C LEU A 17 -13.44 -30.03 0.05
N THR A 18 -13.04 -31.00 -0.78
CA THR A 18 -11.63 -31.14 -1.21
C THR A 18 -11.20 -29.95 -2.06
N ALA A 19 -12.03 -29.52 -3.02
CA ALA A 19 -11.76 -28.35 -3.85
C ALA A 19 -11.66 -27.07 -3.00
N MET A 20 -12.52 -26.93 -1.99
CA MET A 20 -12.48 -25.82 -1.04
C MET A 20 -11.21 -25.82 -0.19
N GLY A 21 -10.84 -26.95 0.41
CA GLY A 21 -9.62 -27.07 1.21
C GLY A 21 -8.37 -26.81 0.37
N PHE A 22 -8.28 -27.43 -0.81
CA PHE A 22 -7.19 -27.20 -1.75
C PHE A 22 -7.12 -25.75 -2.22
N GLY A 23 -8.25 -25.16 -2.60
CA GLY A 23 -8.35 -23.75 -2.99
C GLY A 23 -7.90 -22.81 -1.88
N SER A 24 -8.30 -23.06 -0.64
CA SER A 24 -7.88 -22.26 0.52
C SER A 24 -6.36 -22.29 0.70
N LEU A 25 -5.72 -23.46 0.58
CA LEU A 25 -4.27 -23.57 0.68
C LEU A 25 -3.54 -22.84 -0.46
N ILE A 26 -4.07 -22.92 -1.69
CA ILE A 26 -3.52 -22.17 -2.83
C ILE A 26 -3.65 -20.67 -2.60
N GLY A 27 -4.82 -20.17 -2.22
CA GLY A 27 -5.02 -18.75 -1.95
C GLY A 27 -4.13 -18.22 -0.82
N LEU A 28 -3.92 -19.03 0.23
CA LEU A 28 -3.01 -18.71 1.34
C LEU A 28 -1.54 -18.62 0.90
N GLY A 29 -1.12 -19.47 -0.04
CA GLY A 29 0.23 -19.41 -0.59
C GLY A 29 0.42 -18.24 -1.56
N LEU A 30 -0.60 -17.96 -2.38
CA LEU A 30 -0.58 -16.80 -3.29
C LEU A 30 -0.51 -15.47 -2.52
N SER A 31 -1.22 -15.35 -1.39
CA SER A 31 -1.15 -14.15 -0.53
C SER A 31 0.23 -13.95 0.13
N ARG A 32 1.08 -14.98 0.11
CA ARG A 32 2.45 -14.98 0.62
C ARG A 32 3.50 -15.05 -0.49
N GLU A 33 3.10 -14.81 -1.74
CA GLU A 33 4.00 -14.80 -2.90
C GLU A 33 4.77 -16.12 -3.09
N ALA A 34 4.21 -17.25 -2.63
CA ALA A 34 4.86 -18.55 -2.76
C ALA A 34 4.91 -18.98 -4.25
N PRO A 35 6.01 -19.61 -4.71
CA PRO A 35 6.08 -20.12 -6.07
C PRO A 35 4.97 -21.15 -6.35
N VAL A 36 4.28 -21.00 -7.48
CA VAL A 36 3.04 -21.73 -7.80
C VAL A 36 3.23 -23.25 -7.81
N LEU A 37 4.34 -23.75 -8.37
CA LEU A 37 4.59 -25.19 -8.51
C LEU A 37 4.73 -25.92 -7.16
N PRO A 38 5.67 -25.55 -6.26
CA PRO A 38 5.78 -26.19 -4.95
C PRO A 38 4.55 -25.98 -4.08
N LEU A 39 3.88 -24.82 -4.21
CA LEU A 39 2.61 -24.57 -3.53
C LEU A 39 1.52 -25.56 -3.96
N THR A 40 1.35 -25.76 -5.27
CA THR A 40 0.36 -26.68 -5.84
C THR A 40 0.60 -28.11 -5.39
N LEU A 41 1.85 -28.57 -5.42
CA LEU A 41 2.23 -29.91 -4.95
C LEU A 41 1.96 -30.07 -3.45
N SER A 42 2.31 -29.08 -2.64
CA SER A 42 2.09 -29.12 -1.18
C SER A 42 0.60 -29.13 -0.85
N ALA A 43 -0.18 -28.25 -1.49
CA ALA A 43 -1.63 -28.21 -1.31
C ALA A 43 -2.29 -29.53 -1.72
N LEU A 44 -1.83 -30.16 -2.82
CA LEU A 44 -2.33 -31.46 -3.26
C LEU A 44 -2.01 -32.56 -2.24
N CYS A 45 -0.76 -32.59 -1.75
CA CYS A 45 -0.32 -33.53 -0.73
C CYS A 45 -1.15 -33.41 0.55
N VAL A 46 -1.43 -32.19 1.02
CA VAL A 46 -2.17 -31.96 2.26
C VAL A 46 -3.68 -32.19 2.08
N ALA A 47 -4.28 -31.75 0.97
CA ALA A 47 -5.72 -31.87 0.78
C ALA A 47 -6.18 -33.28 0.38
N VAL A 48 -5.38 -34.00 -0.43
CA VAL A 48 -5.83 -35.25 -1.09
C VAL A 48 -5.28 -36.51 -0.42
N LEU A 49 -3.99 -36.57 -0.10
CA LEU A 49 -3.37 -37.81 0.39
C LEU A 49 -3.97 -38.31 1.72
N PRO A 50 -4.23 -37.47 2.73
CA PRO A 50 -4.79 -37.94 3.99
C PRO A 50 -6.22 -38.47 3.85
N SER A 51 -7.01 -37.93 2.92
CA SER A 51 -8.35 -38.42 2.60
C SER A 51 -8.31 -39.89 2.14
N ILE A 52 -7.33 -40.25 1.30
CA ILE A 52 -7.10 -41.62 0.84
C ILE A 52 -6.59 -42.49 1.99
N GLY A 53 -5.62 -41.98 2.77
CA GLY A 53 -5.02 -42.70 3.89
C GLY A 53 -6.02 -43.08 4.99
N ILE A 54 -6.90 -42.15 5.37
CA ILE A 54 -7.97 -42.40 6.35
C ILE A 54 -8.91 -43.49 5.84
N GLY A 55 -9.33 -43.43 4.57
CA GLY A 55 -10.17 -44.47 3.98
C GLY A 55 -9.52 -45.87 4.00
N ALA A 56 -8.20 -45.93 3.78
CA ALA A 56 -7.44 -47.17 3.83
C ALA A 56 -7.34 -47.74 5.25
N MET A 57 -7.15 -46.90 6.27
CA MET A 57 -7.06 -47.32 7.67
C MET A 57 -8.32 -48.03 8.18
N PHE A 58 -9.51 -47.68 7.65
CA PHE A 58 -10.79 -48.29 8.04
C PHE A 58 -11.24 -49.42 7.08
N GLY A 59 -10.28 -50.21 6.59
CA GLY A 59 -10.54 -51.44 5.84
C GLY A 59 -10.93 -51.23 4.37
N GLY A 60 -10.66 -50.04 3.81
CA GLY A 60 -10.77 -49.77 2.36
C GLY A 60 -12.18 -49.86 1.77
N SER A 61 -13.21 -50.04 2.59
CA SER A 61 -14.59 -50.08 2.11
C SER A 61 -14.96 -48.74 1.47
N LEU A 62 -15.85 -48.76 0.46
CA LEU A 62 -16.32 -47.54 -0.21
C LEU A 62 -16.87 -46.50 0.79
N ARG A 63 -17.49 -46.95 1.88
CA ARG A 63 -17.99 -46.07 2.94
C ARG A 63 -16.86 -45.42 3.72
N ALA A 64 -15.81 -46.16 4.03
CA ALA A 64 -14.62 -45.62 4.70
C ALA A 64 -13.90 -44.60 3.82
N GLN A 65 -13.78 -44.87 2.52
CA GLN A 65 -13.16 -43.92 1.57
C GLN A 65 -13.98 -42.64 1.43
N LEU A 66 -15.31 -42.75 1.25
CA LEU A 66 -16.20 -41.58 1.20
C LEU A 66 -16.21 -40.82 2.52
N GLY A 67 -16.15 -41.53 3.66
CA GLY A 67 -16.06 -40.93 4.99
C GLY A 67 -14.76 -40.14 5.17
N GLY A 68 -13.60 -40.74 4.86
CA GLY A 68 -12.29 -40.07 4.92
C GLY A 68 -12.22 -38.85 4.01
N GLY A 69 -12.79 -38.95 2.81
CA GLY A 69 -12.89 -37.86 1.85
C GLY A 69 -13.78 -36.68 2.30
N VAL A 70 -14.70 -36.90 3.22
CA VAL A 70 -15.51 -35.82 3.80
C VAL A 70 -14.83 -35.25 5.05
N VAL A 71 -14.42 -36.14 5.95
CA VAL A 71 -13.92 -35.76 7.28
C VAL A 71 -12.65 -34.93 7.17
N TRP A 72 -11.68 -35.35 6.36
CA TRP A 72 -10.39 -34.65 6.30
C TRP A 72 -10.48 -33.25 5.70
N PRO A 73 -11.07 -33.04 4.51
CA PRO A 73 -11.20 -31.70 3.96
C PRO A 73 -12.08 -30.78 4.81
N LEU A 74 -13.09 -31.33 5.50
CA LEU A 74 -13.87 -30.56 6.47
C LEU A 74 -13.01 -30.09 7.65
N LEU A 75 -12.20 -30.98 8.23
CA LEU A 75 -11.24 -30.63 9.29
C LEU A 75 -10.23 -29.60 8.82
N LEU A 76 -9.77 -29.69 7.56
CA LEU A 76 -8.83 -28.74 6.98
C LEU A 76 -9.47 -27.34 6.86
N VAL A 77 -10.69 -27.23 6.35
CA VAL A 77 -11.41 -25.95 6.22
C VAL A 77 -11.77 -25.36 7.60
N LEU A 78 -12.22 -26.19 8.53
CA LEU A 78 -12.59 -25.75 9.89
C LEU A 78 -11.37 -25.47 10.77
N GLY A 79 -10.25 -26.15 10.54
CA GLY A 79 -9.01 -25.99 11.29
C GLY A 79 -8.13 -24.85 10.76
N LEU A 80 -8.38 -24.35 9.55
CA LEU A 80 -7.59 -23.27 8.95
C LEU A 80 -7.49 -22.01 9.84
N PRO A 81 -8.56 -21.54 10.52
CA PRO A 81 -8.47 -20.39 11.43
C PRO A 81 -7.62 -20.62 12.68
N ILE A 82 -7.37 -21.88 13.08
CA ILE A 82 -6.52 -22.20 14.24
C ILE A 82 -5.06 -21.87 13.92
N TYR A 83 -4.65 -22.11 12.67
CA TYR A 83 -3.27 -21.87 12.22
C TYR A 83 -3.11 -20.50 11.55
N PHE A 84 -4.17 -19.99 10.92
CA PHE A 84 -4.19 -18.73 10.17
C PHE A 84 -5.43 -17.90 10.56
N PRO A 85 -5.43 -17.32 11.78
CA PRO A 85 -6.56 -16.54 12.28
C PRO A 85 -6.83 -15.33 11.37
N GLY A 86 -8.09 -15.10 11.02
CA GLY A 86 -8.52 -13.97 10.18
C GLY A 86 -8.16 -14.06 8.68
N GLU A 87 -7.48 -15.11 8.22
CA GLU A 87 -7.05 -15.21 6.81
C GLU A 87 -7.91 -16.15 5.95
N ARG A 88 -8.81 -16.93 6.54
CA ARG A 88 -9.53 -17.99 5.81
C ARG A 88 -10.42 -17.44 4.70
N SER A 89 -11.23 -16.42 4.97
CA SER A 89 -12.12 -15.80 3.98
C SER A 89 -11.36 -15.31 2.73
N ARG A 90 -10.27 -14.58 2.92
CA ARG A 90 -9.39 -14.12 1.83
C ARG A 90 -8.71 -15.28 1.10
N ALA A 91 -8.22 -16.28 1.83
CA ALA A 91 -7.58 -17.45 1.24
C ALA A 91 -8.57 -18.25 0.34
N MET A 92 -9.82 -18.38 0.78
CA MET A 92 -10.88 -18.98 -0.03
C MET A 92 -11.20 -18.16 -1.27
N GLY A 93 -11.28 -16.82 -1.13
CA GLY A 93 -11.50 -15.89 -2.24
C GLY A 93 -10.40 -15.97 -3.30
N ALA A 94 -9.14 -15.82 -2.89
CA ALA A 94 -7.98 -15.88 -3.78
C ALA A 94 -7.87 -17.24 -4.48
N GLY A 95 -8.08 -18.34 -3.76
CA GLY A 95 -8.09 -19.69 -4.31
C GLY A 95 -9.18 -19.90 -5.37
N ALA A 96 -10.41 -19.51 -5.07
CA ALA A 96 -11.53 -19.63 -6.01
C ALA A 96 -11.31 -18.77 -7.26
N GLY A 97 -10.80 -17.54 -7.10
CA GLY A 97 -10.43 -16.67 -8.21
C GLY A 97 -9.35 -17.29 -9.10
N PHE A 98 -8.32 -17.87 -8.50
CA PHE A 98 -7.24 -18.55 -9.22
C PHE A 98 -7.78 -19.69 -10.10
N PHE A 99 -8.65 -20.55 -9.57
CA PHE A 99 -9.22 -21.64 -10.37
C PHE A 99 -10.20 -21.15 -11.42
N ALA A 100 -10.93 -20.07 -11.19
CA ALA A 100 -11.87 -19.53 -12.16
C ALA A 100 -11.22 -18.65 -13.25
N ALA A 101 -9.95 -18.27 -13.10
CA ALA A 101 -9.22 -17.42 -14.05
C ALA A 101 -9.25 -17.90 -15.52
N PRO A 102 -9.15 -19.21 -15.85
CA PRO A 102 -9.25 -19.69 -17.23
C PRO A 102 -10.61 -19.39 -17.91
N TRP A 103 -11.65 -19.07 -17.14
CA TRP A 103 -12.98 -18.73 -17.64
C TRP A 103 -13.23 -17.22 -17.77
N GLY A 104 -12.20 -16.39 -17.58
CA GLY A 104 -12.28 -14.93 -17.67
C GLY A 104 -12.13 -14.22 -16.33
N THR A 105 -11.86 -12.91 -16.40
CA THR A 105 -11.63 -12.08 -15.21
C THR A 105 -12.90 -11.84 -14.41
N GLU A 106 -14.04 -11.62 -15.07
CA GLU A 106 -15.33 -11.40 -14.41
C GLU A 106 -15.82 -12.64 -13.62
N THR A 107 -15.67 -13.82 -14.21
CA THR A 107 -15.98 -15.11 -13.57
C THR A 107 -15.05 -15.39 -12.39
N ALA A 108 -13.75 -15.08 -12.53
CA ALA A 108 -12.79 -15.16 -11.43
C ALA A 108 -13.15 -14.25 -10.25
N MET A 109 -13.46 -12.97 -10.51
CA MET A 109 -13.87 -12.02 -9.46
C MET A 109 -15.17 -12.46 -8.77
N ARG A 110 -16.16 -12.94 -9.53
CA ARG A 110 -17.42 -13.46 -8.95
C ARG A 110 -17.20 -14.71 -8.10
N ALA A 111 -16.33 -15.62 -8.53
CA ALA A 111 -15.98 -16.81 -7.77
C ALA A 111 -15.27 -16.44 -6.47
N ALA A 112 -14.31 -15.51 -6.53
CA ALA A 112 -13.59 -15.00 -5.37
C ALA A 112 -14.54 -14.39 -4.32
N ALA A 113 -15.40 -13.44 -4.73
CA ALA A 113 -16.34 -12.77 -3.83
C ALA A 113 -17.35 -13.75 -3.18
N LYS A 114 -17.82 -14.76 -3.92
CA LYS A 114 -18.69 -15.80 -3.36
C LYS A 114 -17.96 -16.69 -2.35
N ALA A 115 -16.71 -17.05 -2.62
CA ALA A 115 -15.92 -17.88 -1.72
C ALA A 115 -15.53 -17.12 -0.44
N GLU A 116 -15.21 -15.84 -0.54
CA GLU A 116 -14.91 -14.97 0.60
C GLU A 116 -16.13 -14.78 1.51
N SER A 117 -17.30 -14.48 0.95
CA SER A 117 -18.55 -14.37 1.73
C SER A 117 -18.94 -15.69 2.40
N PHE A 118 -18.68 -16.84 1.76
CA PHE A 118 -18.86 -18.14 2.39
C PHE A 118 -17.84 -18.39 3.52
N GLY A 119 -16.58 -17.98 3.34
CA GLY A 119 -15.55 -18.06 4.37
C GLY A 119 -15.88 -17.22 5.61
N LEU A 120 -16.46 -16.03 5.41
CA LEU A 120 -17.00 -15.19 6.49
C LEU A 120 -18.18 -15.87 7.20
N TRP A 121 -19.10 -16.49 6.45
CA TRP A 121 -20.24 -17.22 7.02
C TRP A 121 -19.83 -18.42 7.90
N LEU A 122 -18.74 -19.10 7.54
CA LEU A 122 -18.16 -20.17 8.37
C LEU A 122 -17.54 -19.65 9.69
N GLY A 123 -17.54 -18.32 9.93
CA GLY A 123 -17.02 -17.64 11.11
C GLY A 123 -15.49 -17.64 11.15
N ASP A 124 -14.84 -16.55 10.73
CA ASP A 124 -13.42 -16.38 11.05
C ASP A 124 -13.36 -16.37 12.58
N GLY A 125 -12.68 -17.37 13.17
CA GLY A 125 -12.71 -17.56 14.62
C GLY A 125 -12.41 -16.25 15.34
N PRO A 126 -12.97 -16.02 16.56
CA PRO A 126 -12.63 -14.82 17.31
C PRO A 126 -11.11 -14.70 17.36
N SER A 127 -10.56 -13.54 17.00
CA SER A 127 -9.13 -13.25 17.18
C SER A 127 -8.77 -13.53 18.63
N ALA A 128 -8.26 -14.74 18.90
CA ALA A 128 -7.99 -15.20 20.23
C ALA A 128 -6.59 -14.75 20.61
N ILE A 129 -6.48 -13.48 20.99
CA ILE A 129 -5.63 -13.11 22.12
C ILE A 129 -6.57 -12.77 23.27
N SER A 130 -7.14 -13.80 23.89
CA SER A 130 -7.55 -13.67 25.29
C SER A 130 -6.27 -13.68 26.13
N GLY A 131 -5.58 -12.54 26.17
CA GLY A 131 -4.61 -12.27 27.21
C GLY A 131 -5.32 -12.40 28.55
N THR A 132 -4.76 -13.23 29.43
CA THR A 132 -5.22 -13.37 30.81
C THR A 132 -5.29 -11.97 31.43
N PRO A 133 -6.38 -11.58 32.12
CA PRO A 133 -6.41 -10.28 32.77
C PRO A 133 -5.25 -10.24 33.78
N PRO A 134 -4.37 -9.21 33.74
CA PRO A 134 -3.32 -9.11 34.73
C PRO A 134 -3.96 -9.04 36.12
N SER A 135 -3.41 -9.86 37.02
CA SER A 135 -3.66 -9.79 38.44
C SER A 135 -3.56 -8.34 38.89
N TYR A 136 -4.63 -7.83 39.51
CA TYR A 136 -4.69 -6.49 40.07
C TYR A 136 -3.57 -6.33 41.10
N ALA A 137 -2.43 -5.79 40.67
CA ALA A 137 -1.48 -5.14 41.55
C ALA A 137 -2.11 -3.84 42.06
N GLU A 138 -1.80 -3.51 43.32
CA GLU A 138 -2.39 -2.40 44.07
C GLU A 138 -2.41 -1.07 43.31
N PRO A 139 -3.43 -0.23 43.56
CA PRO A 139 -3.57 1.05 42.87
C PRO A 139 -2.43 1.98 43.23
N VAL A 140 -1.60 2.30 42.24
CA VAL A 140 -0.74 3.49 42.27
C VAL A 140 -1.66 4.69 42.14
N ILE A 141 -1.76 5.49 43.22
CA ILE A 141 -2.44 6.78 43.20
C ILE A 141 -1.62 7.69 42.29
N VAL A 142 -2.09 7.88 41.06
CA VAL A 142 -1.57 8.88 40.13
C VAL A 142 -2.41 10.14 40.32
N GLU A 143 -1.76 11.21 40.78
CA GLU A 143 -2.36 12.54 40.85
C GLU A 143 -2.88 12.98 39.47
N PRO A 144 -4.02 13.67 39.40
CA PRO A 144 -4.63 14.05 38.13
C PRO A 144 -3.68 14.98 37.37
N LYS A 145 -3.18 14.49 36.23
CA LYS A 145 -2.48 15.28 35.22
C LYS A 145 -3.36 16.48 34.87
N PRO A 146 -2.86 17.73 34.97
CA PRO A 146 -3.67 18.90 34.69
C PRO A 146 -4.20 18.84 33.26
N ALA A 147 -5.43 19.35 33.10
CA ALA A 147 -6.13 19.43 31.82
C ALA A 147 -5.17 19.88 30.72
N VAL A 148 -5.19 19.12 29.62
CA VAL A 148 -4.40 19.33 28.41
C VAL A 148 -4.36 20.82 28.07
N ALA A 149 -3.22 21.44 28.36
CA ALA A 149 -2.91 22.77 27.89
C ALA A 149 -2.89 22.74 26.36
N ALA A 150 -3.33 23.84 25.74
CA ALA A 150 -3.24 24.11 24.31
C ALA A 150 -1.91 23.60 23.71
N PRO A 151 -1.91 23.09 22.45
CA PRO A 151 -0.81 22.33 21.90
C PRO A 151 0.51 23.06 22.12
N ALA A 152 1.39 22.42 22.90
CA ALA A 152 2.76 22.85 23.03
C ALA A 152 3.33 22.88 21.61
N ARG A 153 3.93 24.01 21.23
CA ARG A 153 4.70 24.11 19.98
C ARG A 153 5.64 22.91 19.93
N VAL A 154 5.38 22.06 18.94
CA VAL A 154 6.20 20.89 18.62
C VAL A 154 7.64 21.37 18.54
N ARG A 155 8.50 20.82 19.40
CA ARG A 155 9.94 21.09 19.33
C ARG A 155 10.41 20.49 18.01
N GLU A 156 10.96 21.33 17.13
CA GLU A 156 11.64 20.85 15.93
C GLU A 156 12.77 19.91 16.36
N LEU A 157 12.66 18.65 15.94
CA LEU A 157 13.67 17.62 16.18
C LEU A 157 14.78 17.78 15.13
N SER A 158 16.01 17.45 15.51
CA SER A 158 17.17 17.49 14.62
C SER A 158 17.23 16.23 13.73
N ASP A 159 17.97 16.30 12.62
CA ASP A 159 18.10 15.17 11.67
C ASP A 159 18.75 13.91 12.27
N GLU A 160 19.33 14.00 13.48
CA GLU A 160 19.92 12.86 14.18
C GLU A 160 18.97 12.20 15.19
N ASP A 161 17.84 12.84 15.49
CA ASP A 161 16.90 12.35 16.49
C ASP A 161 16.07 11.19 15.93
N GLU A 162 16.06 10.10 16.68
CA GLU A 162 15.23 8.94 16.44
C GLU A 162 13.88 9.15 17.14
N ILE A 163 12.79 8.93 16.40
CA ILE A 163 11.43 9.26 16.84
C ILE A 163 10.61 7.98 16.91
N SER A 164 10.16 7.59 18.10
CA SER A 164 9.19 6.50 18.25
C SER A 164 7.77 7.05 18.21
N LEU A 165 6.95 6.51 17.31
CA LEU A 165 5.52 6.79 17.23
C LEU A 165 4.73 5.52 17.58
N PRO A 166 3.75 5.59 18.50
CA PRO A 166 2.83 4.49 18.66
C PRO A 166 1.98 4.34 17.40
N TYR A 167 1.64 3.09 17.05
CA TYR A 167 0.66 2.83 16.01
C TYR A 167 -0.48 1.95 16.53
N GLU A 168 -1.65 2.10 15.92
CA GLU A 168 -2.80 1.24 16.15
C GLU A 168 -3.02 0.28 14.97
N GLY A 169 -3.57 -0.90 15.26
CA GLY A 169 -3.91 -1.91 14.26
C GLY A 169 -3.08 -3.20 14.36
N GLU A 170 -3.51 -4.22 13.64
CA GLU A 170 -2.88 -5.54 13.61
C GLU A 170 -2.37 -5.88 12.20
N GLY A 171 -1.21 -6.54 12.13
CA GLY A 171 -0.66 -7.07 10.88
C GLY A 171 -0.17 -5.99 9.91
N ARG A 172 -0.83 -5.86 8.76
CA ARG A 172 -0.40 -4.96 7.65
C ARG A 172 -1.08 -3.59 7.68
N SER A 173 -1.97 -3.33 8.64
CA SER A 173 -2.63 -2.04 8.79
C SER A 173 -2.05 -1.34 10.01
N LEU A 174 -1.15 -0.38 9.77
CA LEU A 174 -0.52 0.43 10.80
C LEU A 174 -1.13 1.83 10.70
N ARG A 175 -1.87 2.26 11.72
CA ARG A 175 -2.45 3.60 11.78
C ARG A 175 -1.64 4.46 12.73
N ILE A 176 -1.20 5.63 12.26
CA ILE A 176 -0.35 6.54 13.02
C ILE A 176 -0.92 7.96 13.03
N PRO A 177 -0.66 8.74 14.09
CA PRO A 177 -0.99 10.16 14.11
C PRO A 177 -0.04 10.94 13.19
N VAL A 178 -0.61 11.80 12.35
CA VAL A 178 0.10 12.65 11.41
C VAL A 178 -0.47 14.06 11.49
N GLY A 179 0.38 15.03 11.76
CA GLY A 179 -0.01 16.43 11.79
C GLY A 179 -0.04 17.04 10.39
N PHE A 180 -0.99 17.92 10.13
CA PHE A 180 -1.12 18.68 8.90
C PHE A 180 -1.19 20.16 9.23
N GLU A 181 -0.37 20.97 8.56
CA GLU A 181 -0.38 22.42 8.66
C GLU A 181 -0.70 23.02 7.30
N GLN A 182 -1.70 23.91 7.28
CA GLN A 182 -2.09 24.69 6.10
C GLN A 182 -2.53 26.10 6.53
N GLY A 183 -1.76 27.11 6.13
CA GLY A 183 -1.97 28.49 6.59
C GLY A 183 -1.99 28.56 8.13
N ASP A 184 -3.07 29.10 8.70
CA ASP A 184 -3.24 29.20 10.16
C ASP A 184 -3.88 27.95 10.80
N ARG A 185 -4.12 26.89 10.03
CA ARG A 185 -4.77 25.65 10.52
C ARG A 185 -3.73 24.56 10.73
N ALA A 186 -3.80 23.91 11.90
CA ALA A 186 -3.01 22.74 12.22
C ALA A 186 -3.89 21.67 12.86
N HIS A 187 -3.84 20.45 12.34
CA HIS A 187 -4.68 19.34 12.80
C HIS A 187 -3.92 18.02 12.74
N ASP A 188 -4.08 17.20 13.79
CA ASP A 188 -3.60 15.83 13.80
C ASP A 188 -4.68 14.90 13.26
N LEU A 189 -4.30 14.06 12.30
CA LEU A 189 -5.15 13.08 11.64
C LEU A 189 -4.54 11.70 11.79
N THR A 190 -5.39 10.68 11.92
CA THR A 190 -4.94 9.30 11.84
C THR A 190 -4.85 8.89 10.36
N LEU A 191 -3.69 8.39 9.96
CA LEU A 191 -3.43 7.88 8.61
C LEU A 191 -2.93 6.44 8.67
N MET A 192 -3.30 5.65 7.66
CA MET A 192 -2.73 4.32 7.47
C MET A 192 -1.36 4.45 6.78
N PHE A 193 -0.31 3.98 7.44
CA PHE A 193 1.04 3.89 6.88
C PHE A 193 1.06 2.85 5.76
N ASP A 194 1.30 3.29 4.52
CA ASP A 194 1.25 2.44 3.33
C ASP A 194 2.49 2.62 2.46
N THR A 195 3.37 1.62 2.50
CA THR A 195 4.59 1.59 1.66
C THR A 195 4.32 1.35 0.19
N GLY A 196 3.10 0.92 -0.18
CA GLY A 196 2.65 0.77 -1.56
C GLY A 196 2.08 2.06 -2.17
N ALA A 197 1.77 3.07 -1.35
CA ALA A 197 1.22 4.34 -1.83
C ALA A 197 2.34 5.31 -2.25
N THR A 198 2.37 5.72 -3.52
CA THR A 198 3.34 6.71 -4.00
C THR A 198 3.11 8.09 -3.38
N PHE A 199 1.84 8.50 -3.26
CA PHE A 199 1.43 9.77 -2.68
C PHE A 199 0.65 9.52 -1.39
N THR A 200 0.89 10.35 -0.38
CA THR A 200 -0.03 10.51 0.75
C THR A 200 -1.38 11.00 0.23
N THR A 201 -2.45 10.43 0.77
CA THR A 201 -3.82 10.71 0.34
C THR A 201 -4.67 11.21 1.49
N LEU A 202 -5.67 12.01 1.15
CA LEU A 202 -6.76 12.41 2.04
C LEU A 202 -8.07 12.38 1.26
N ASP A 203 -9.17 12.11 1.94
CA ASP A 203 -10.49 12.33 1.36
C ASP A 203 -10.79 13.84 1.19
N ARG A 204 -11.75 14.16 0.33
CA ARG A 204 -12.13 15.55 0.07
C ARG A 204 -12.73 16.24 1.29
N GLU A 205 -13.49 15.51 2.08
CA GLU A 205 -14.16 16.07 3.26
C GLU A 205 -13.15 16.60 4.26
N THR A 206 -12.08 15.85 4.52
CA THR A 206 -10.97 16.20 5.40
C THR A 206 -10.24 17.43 4.89
N LEU A 207 -9.90 17.47 3.59
CA LEU A 207 -9.28 18.64 2.98
C LEU A 207 -10.14 19.90 3.14
N GLU A 208 -11.44 19.82 2.82
CA GLU A 208 -12.32 20.99 2.79
C GLU A 208 -12.73 21.44 4.20
N ARG A 209 -13.13 20.51 5.08
CA ARG A 209 -13.70 20.85 6.40
C ARG A 209 -12.64 21.03 7.46
N VAL A 210 -11.63 20.16 7.49
CA VAL A 210 -10.57 20.20 8.51
C VAL A 210 -9.50 21.19 8.06
N LEU A 211 -8.88 20.96 6.91
CA LEU A 211 -7.75 21.77 6.43
C LEU A 211 -8.17 23.07 5.73
N GLY A 212 -9.45 23.25 5.42
CA GLY A 212 -9.95 24.48 4.79
C GLY A 212 -9.52 24.66 3.34
N LEU A 213 -9.12 23.57 2.68
CA LEU A 213 -8.65 23.55 1.31
C LEU A 213 -9.75 23.11 0.36
N SER A 214 -10.22 24.04 -0.46
CA SER A 214 -11.09 23.69 -1.59
C SER A 214 -10.27 23.18 -2.75
N VAL A 215 -10.59 21.98 -3.25
CA VAL A 215 -9.90 21.38 -4.40
C VAL A 215 -10.43 22.01 -5.70
N PRO A 216 -9.63 22.78 -6.46
CA PRO A 216 -10.09 23.42 -7.69
C PRO A 216 -10.42 22.38 -8.77
N ARG A 217 -11.39 22.68 -9.63
CA ARG A 217 -11.73 21.80 -10.78
C ARG A 217 -10.56 21.58 -11.75
N GLY A 218 -9.64 22.54 -11.83
CA GLY A 218 -8.44 22.48 -12.67
C GLY A 218 -7.17 22.07 -11.91
N ALA A 219 -7.29 21.51 -10.70
CA ALA A 219 -6.13 20.99 -9.98
C ALA A 219 -5.40 19.92 -10.83
N PRO A 220 -4.06 19.84 -10.77
CA PRO A 220 -3.32 18.80 -11.47
C PRO A 220 -3.82 17.40 -11.08
N GLU A 221 -3.70 16.44 -12.00
CA GLU A 221 -4.10 15.06 -11.76
C GLU A 221 -2.89 14.13 -11.73
N VAL A 222 -3.03 13.08 -10.92
CA VAL A 222 -2.15 11.92 -10.90
C VAL A 222 -2.96 10.66 -11.17
N VAL A 223 -2.26 9.67 -11.69
CA VAL A 223 -2.79 8.32 -11.86
C VAL A 223 -2.31 7.49 -10.68
N LEU A 224 -3.25 7.03 -9.85
CA LEU A 224 -3.02 6.16 -8.71
C LEU A 224 -3.28 4.71 -9.15
N GLN A 225 -2.39 3.80 -8.75
CA GLN A 225 -2.62 2.37 -8.88
C GLN A 225 -3.19 1.86 -7.56
N THR A 226 -4.46 1.47 -7.57
CA THR A 226 -5.16 0.96 -6.39
C THR A 226 -5.44 -0.52 -6.55
N ALA A 227 -5.82 -1.19 -5.45
CA ALA A 227 -6.29 -2.58 -5.51
C ALA A 227 -7.50 -2.76 -6.45
N ASN A 228 -8.28 -1.70 -6.66
CA ASN A 228 -9.44 -1.67 -7.56
C ASN A 228 -9.08 -1.20 -8.99
N GLY A 229 -7.79 -1.19 -9.32
CA GLY A 229 -7.26 -0.75 -10.61
C GLY A 229 -6.80 0.71 -10.62
N GLU A 230 -6.59 1.21 -11.83
CA GLU A 230 -6.08 2.56 -12.07
C GLU A 230 -7.17 3.62 -11.83
N ARG A 231 -6.81 4.70 -11.12
CA ARG A 231 -7.71 5.82 -10.81
C ARG A 231 -7.02 7.16 -11.05
N ARG A 232 -7.78 8.16 -11.48
CA ARG A 232 -7.30 9.55 -11.55
C ARG A 232 -7.68 10.25 -10.25
N ALA A 233 -6.71 10.92 -9.63
CA ALA A 233 -6.91 11.72 -8.44
C ALA A 233 -6.38 13.13 -8.68
N GLN A 234 -7.12 14.13 -8.20
CA GLN A 234 -6.63 15.50 -8.14
C GLN A 234 -5.56 15.59 -7.05
N VAL A 235 -4.59 16.47 -7.21
CA VAL A 235 -3.56 16.72 -6.19
C VAL A 235 -3.55 18.15 -5.70
N MET A 236 -3.20 18.31 -4.44
CA MET A 236 -3.11 19.58 -3.73
C MET A 236 -1.75 19.69 -3.07
N LEU A 237 -1.24 20.92 -2.91
CA LEU A 237 -0.04 21.18 -2.15
C LEU A 237 -0.42 21.57 -0.72
N ILE A 238 0.16 20.87 0.26
CA ILE A 238 0.05 21.17 1.69
C ILE A 238 1.33 21.85 2.17
N ASP A 239 1.18 22.87 3.03
CA ASP A 239 2.33 23.65 3.52
C ASP A 239 3.31 22.76 4.30
N ARG A 240 2.83 22.01 5.31
CA ARG A 240 3.64 21.02 6.03
C ARG A 240 2.85 19.79 6.48
N VAL A 241 3.54 18.65 6.50
CA VAL A 241 3.08 17.42 7.15
C VAL A 241 4.06 17.07 8.26
N TRP A 242 3.55 16.78 9.44
CA TRP A 242 4.32 16.51 10.65
C TRP A 242 4.25 15.03 10.99
N LEU A 243 5.41 14.40 11.14
CA LEU A 243 5.54 13.03 11.63
C LEU A 243 6.42 13.01 12.87
N GLY A 244 5.78 12.77 14.02
CA GLY A 244 6.48 12.67 15.29
C GLY A 244 7.36 13.87 15.65
N GLY A 245 6.96 15.06 15.18
CA GLY A 245 7.67 16.32 15.42
C GLY A 245 8.66 16.75 14.34
N TYR A 246 8.85 15.93 13.31
CA TYR A 246 9.59 16.33 12.11
C TYR A 246 8.65 16.89 11.04
N ALA A 247 8.97 18.05 10.48
CA ALA A 247 8.19 18.68 9.41
C ALA A 247 8.70 18.30 8.02
N VAL A 248 7.81 17.79 7.20
CA VAL A 248 8.00 17.67 5.75
C VAL A 248 7.24 18.81 5.07
N GLU A 249 7.96 19.77 4.50
CA GLU A 249 7.34 20.94 3.87
C GLU A 249 6.96 20.70 2.40
N GLY A 250 5.93 21.39 1.92
CA GLY A 250 5.53 21.40 0.50
C GLY A 250 5.13 20.00 0.02
N VAL A 251 4.16 19.38 0.67
CA VAL A 251 3.79 17.99 0.38
C VAL A 251 2.64 17.96 -0.62
N THR A 252 2.78 17.18 -1.68
CA THR A 252 1.68 16.92 -2.60
C THR A 252 0.81 15.79 -2.06
N ILE A 253 -0.47 16.09 -1.83
CA ILE A 253 -1.48 15.13 -1.37
C ILE A 253 -2.43 14.82 -2.53
N ALA A 254 -2.74 13.55 -2.73
CA ALA A 254 -3.77 13.13 -3.68
C ALA A 254 -5.14 12.99 -3.00
N VAL A 255 -6.18 13.48 -3.66
CA VAL A 255 -7.57 13.39 -3.18
C VAL A 255 -8.12 12.00 -3.53
N CYS A 256 -8.42 11.18 -2.53
CA CYS A 256 -8.88 9.80 -2.73
C CYS A 256 -9.88 9.38 -1.65
N GLU A 257 -11.14 9.20 -2.04
CA GLU A 257 -12.23 8.81 -1.12
C GLU A 257 -12.09 7.35 -0.68
N GLU A 258 -11.71 6.45 -1.61
CA GLU A 258 -11.57 5.01 -1.33
C GLU A 258 -10.31 4.67 -0.52
N CYS A 259 -9.43 5.66 -0.33
CA CYS A 259 -8.22 5.54 0.46
C CYS A 259 -8.45 5.87 1.94
N ALA A 260 -9.60 6.46 2.27
CA ALA A 260 -10.04 6.73 3.62
C ALA A 260 -10.94 5.60 4.15
N SER A 261 -11.04 5.49 5.47
CA SER A 261 -11.91 4.55 6.18
C SER A 261 -12.47 5.21 7.45
N GLU A 262 -13.34 4.51 8.17
CA GLU A 262 -13.91 5.04 9.43
C GLU A 262 -12.83 5.41 10.46
N ASP A 263 -11.68 4.73 10.43
CA ASP A 263 -10.59 4.89 11.39
C ASP A 263 -9.36 5.61 10.81
N SER A 264 -9.40 6.05 9.55
CA SER A 264 -8.25 6.66 8.87
C SER A 264 -8.70 7.68 7.82
N ALA A 265 -8.16 8.90 7.88
CA ALA A 265 -8.47 9.96 6.93
C ALA A 265 -7.86 9.75 5.53
N GLY A 266 -7.03 8.71 5.35
CA GLY A 266 -6.32 8.42 4.11
C GLY A 266 -5.10 7.50 4.31
N LEU A 267 -4.14 7.61 3.39
CA LEU A 267 -2.89 6.85 3.39
C LEU A 267 -1.69 7.77 3.57
N LEU A 268 -0.69 7.35 4.35
CA LEU A 268 0.62 7.97 4.37
C LEU A 268 1.54 7.27 3.37
N GLY A 269 1.85 7.97 2.27
CA GLY A 269 2.62 7.42 1.16
C GLY A 269 4.10 7.79 1.17
N LEU A 270 4.81 7.31 0.17
CA LEU A 270 6.26 7.38 0.03
C LEU A 270 6.82 8.79 -0.18
N ASN A 271 6.04 9.75 -0.70
CA ASN A 271 6.50 11.13 -0.79
C ASN A 271 6.77 11.76 0.59
N VAL A 272 6.09 11.29 1.64
CA VAL A 272 6.33 11.70 3.03
C VAL A 272 7.15 10.64 3.78
N SER A 273 6.74 9.38 3.79
CA SER A 273 7.44 8.33 4.57
C SER A 273 8.83 8.01 4.03
N GLY A 274 9.08 8.22 2.73
CA GLY A 274 10.38 8.05 2.09
C GLY A 274 11.45 9.05 2.56
N GLN A 275 11.04 10.11 3.28
CA GLN A 275 11.94 11.06 3.93
C GLN A 275 12.61 10.47 5.19
N PHE A 276 12.20 9.27 5.61
CA PHE A 276 12.67 8.61 6.82
C PHE A 276 13.25 7.22 6.51
N THR A 277 14.12 6.77 7.40
CA THR A 277 14.35 5.34 7.63
C THR A 277 13.32 4.89 8.64
N VAL A 278 12.47 3.94 8.25
CA VAL A 278 11.35 3.45 9.06
C VAL A 278 11.67 2.05 9.58
N THR A 279 11.54 1.86 10.89
CA THR A 279 11.60 0.55 11.56
C THR A 279 10.26 0.31 12.24
N VAL A 280 9.71 -0.90 12.11
CA VAL A 280 8.45 -1.29 12.75
C VAL A 280 8.76 -2.33 13.82
N ASP A 281 8.40 -2.04 15.06
CA ASP A 281 8.46 -2.97 16.18
C ASP A 281 7.05 -3.46 16.52
N PRO A 282 6.69 -4.69 16.12
CA PRO A 282 5.36 -5.23 16.35
C PRO A 282 5.11 -5.65 17.79
N ASP A 283 6.16 -5.92 18.57
CA ASP A 283 6.02 -6.32 19.97
C ASP A 283 5.66 -5.08 20.82
N LEU A 284 6.30 -3.95 20.53
CA LEU A 284 6.05 -2.68 21.21
C LEU A 284 4.90 -1.86 20.62
N HIS A 285 4.39 -2.24 19.44
CA HIS A 285 3.42 -1.45 18.67
C HIS A 285 3.94 -0.03 18.37
N GLU A 286 5.22 0.04 18.02
CA GLU A 286 5.91 1.29 17.75
C GLU A 286 6.50 1.30 16.33
N LEU A 287 6.48 2.49 15.74
CA LEU A 287 7.13 2.80 14.49
C LEU A 287 8.22 3.82 14.77
N THR A 288 9.45 3.42 14.52
CA THR A 288 10.62 4.27 14.72
C THR A 288 11.02 4.94 13.42
N LEU A 289 11.06 6.27 13.45
CA LEU A 289 11.43 7.13 12.33
C LEU A 289 12.78 7.76 12.60
N LYS A 290 13.69 7.62 11.65
CA LYS A 290 14.92 8.40 11.61
C LYS A 290 14.94 9.25 10.34
N PRO A 291 14.92 10.58 10.41
CA PRO A 291 15.04 11.43 9.23
C PRO A 291 16.25 11.04 8.38
N ARG A 292 16.08 11.02 7.06
CA ARG A 292 17.21 10.83 6.16
C ARG A 292 17.96 12.15 6.08
N THR A 293 19.20 12.15 6.57
CA THR A 293 20.08 13.31 6.54
C THR A 293 20.31 13.79 5.10
N GLY A 294 20.20 15.09 4.86
CA GLY A 294 20.48 15.72 3.57
C GLY A 294 19.36 16.64 3.08
N ASP A 295 19.45 17.09 1.82
CA ASP A 295 18.35 17.78 1.13
C ASP A 295 17.66 16.75 0.21
N PRO A 296 16.68 15.99 0.73
CA PRO A 296 16.15 14.81 0.06
C PRO A 296 15.42 15.18 -1.22
N ASP A 297 15.39 14.23 -2.15
CA ASP A 297 14.67 14.42 -3.41
C ASP A 297 13.15 14.54 -3.16
N ARG A 298 12.57 15.62 -3.70
CA ARG A 298 11.16 15.99 -3.66
C ARG A 298 10.53 15.96 -5.06
N GLN A 299 11.12 15.22 -6.00
CA GLN A 299 10.60 15.05 -7.35
C GLN A 299 9.11 14.65 -7.38
N LEU A 300 8.67 13.73 -6.51
CA LEU A 300 7.26 13.35 -6.41
C LEU A 300 6.37 14.55 -6.08
N ASP A 301 6.78 15.36 -5.11
CA ASP A 301 6.03 16.53 -4.66
C ASP A 301 6.11 17.70 -5.63
N ILE A 302 7.15 17.81 -6.46
CA ILE A 302 7.38 18.98 -7.33
C ILE A 302 6.89 18.72 -8.76
N SER A 303 6.89 17.47 -9.23
CA SER A 303 6.62 17.11 -10.64
C SER A 303 5.29 17.61 -11.19
N LYS A 304 4.28 17.82 -10.34
CA LYS A 304 2.94 18.30 -10.75
C LYS A 304 2.82 19.82 -10.76
N TRP A 305 3.82 20.50 -10.21
CA TRP A 305 3.86 21.94 -10.06
C TRP A 305 4.99 22.58 -10.86
N LEU A 306 5.78 21.80 -11.59
CA LEU A 306 6.84 22.26 -12.47
C LEU A 306 6.59 21.75 -13.88
N LYS A 307 6.19 22.65 -14.77
CA LYS A 307 6.00 22.34 -16.18
C LYS A 307 7.34 22.41 -16.89
N ILE A 308 7.78 21.30 -17.47
CA ILE A 308 9.07 21.20 -18.16
C ILE A 308 8.85 21.04 -19.65
N GLU A 309 9.51 21.87 -20.43
CA GLU A 309 9.57 21.80 -21.88
C GLU A 309 11.03 21.74 -22.34
N GLY A 310 11.27 21.05 -23.45
CA GLY A 310 12.60 20.87 -24.01
C GLY A 310 12.56 21.02 -25.52
N MET A 311 13.58 21.67 -26.08
CA MET A 311 13.77 21.84 -27.51
C MET A 311 15.19 21.40 -27.90
N ALA A 312 15.30 20.28 -28.60
CA ALA A 312 16.56 19.82 -29.18
C ALA A 312 16.89 20.56 -30.48
N LYS A 313 18.13 21.03 -30.59
CA LYS A 313 18.73 21.64 -31.78
C LYS A 313 19.87 20.75 -32.28
N ILE A 314 19.69 20.20 -33.47
CA ILE A 314 20.66 19.33 -34.13
C ILE A 314 21.35 20.14 -35.24
N TRP A 315 22.68 20.23 -35.16
CA TRP A 315 23.50 20.94 -36.14
C TRP A 315 24.00 19.98 -37.23
N SER A 316 24.35 20.53 -38.40
CA SER A 316 24.86 19.74 -39.53
C SER A 316 26.20 19.05 -39.25
N ASP A 317 26.95 19.51 -38.25
CA ASP A 317 28.19 18.90 -37.77
C ASP A 317 27.98 17.79 -36.72
N GLY A 318 26.71 17.43 -36.44
CA GLY A 318 26.34 16.38 -35.50
C GLY A 318 26.31 16.81 -34.04
N ARG A 319 26.50 18.10 -33.72
CA ARG A 319 26.26 18.61 -32.36
C ARG A 319 24.77 18.62 -32.06
N VAL A 320 24.42 18.22 -30.83
CA VAL A 320 23.06 18.31 -30.31
C VAL A 320 23.08 19.16 -29.05
N THR A 321 22.23 20.18 -29.00
CA THR A 321 22.00 21.01 -27.82
C THR A 321 20.53 20.91 -27.45
N VAL A 322 20.20 20.75 -26.17
CA VAL A 322 18.82 20.77 -25.69
C VAL A 322 18.63 22.00 -24.81
N ASP A 323 17.77 22.89 -25.26
CA ASP A 323 17.29 24.04 -24.50
C ASP A 323 16.10 23.58 -23.65
N ILE A 324 16.13 23.84 -22.36
CA ILE A 324 15.13 23.38 -21.39
C ILE A 324 14.53 24.61 -20.73
N THR A 325 13.21 24.66 -20.66
CA THR A 325 12.45 25.69 -19.95
C THR A 325 11.59 25.01 -18.90
N ALA A 326 11.61 25.54 -17.68
CA ALA A 326 10.78 25.06 -16.60
C ALA A 326 9.98 26.21 -15.99
N GLU A 327 8.67 26.05 -15.92
CA GLU A 327 7.72 27.04 -15.40
C GLU A 327 7.11 26.51 -14.09
N SER A 328 7.28 27.24 -13.00
CA SER A 328 6.67 26.92 -11.71
C SER A 328 5.20 27.33 -11.71
N LEU A 329 4.33 26.43 -11.26
CA LEU A 329 2.89 26.64 -11.10
C LEU A 329 2.51 26.95 -9.65
N VAL A 330 3.48 27.06 -8.76
CA VAL A 330 3.27 27.25 -7.33
C VAL A 330 3.98 28.48 -6.81
N ASN A 331 3.40 29.08 -5.77
CA ASN A 331 3.98 30.20 -5.05
C ASN A 331 5.01 29.75 -4.00
N ARG A 332 5.89 28.82 -4.38
CA ARG A 332 6.99 28.29 -3.57
C ARG A 332 8.23 28.22 -4.45
N PRO A 333 9.41 28.66 -3.98
CA PRO A 333 10.62 28.50 -4.75
C PRO A 333 10.92 27.01 -4.92
N ILE A 334 11.63 26.67 -5.99
CA ILE A 334 12.26 25.36 -6.17
C ILE A 334 13.75 25.65 -6.15
N ARG A 335 14.45 25.32 -5.04
CA ARG A 335 15.87 25.64 -4.86
C ARG A 335 16.75 25.05 -5.96
N SER A 336 16.44 23.83 -6.39
CA SER A 336 17.16 23.15 -7.47
C SER A 336 16.27 22.10 -8.12
N ALA A 337 16.47 21.87 -9.41
CA ALA A 337 15.93 20.71 -10.09
C ALA A 337 16.93 20.15 -11.08
N GLU A 338 16.79 18.88 -11.42
CA GLU A 338 17.56 18.24 -12.47
C GLU A 338 16.60 17.64 -13.48
N VAL A 339 16.78 18.02 -14.75
CA VAL A 339 15.96 17.51 -15.85
C VAL A 339 16.74 16.41 -16.55
N LEU A 340 16.08 15.28 -16.77
CA LEU A 340 16.60 14.16 -17.53
C LEU A 340 16.22 14.33 -18.99
N VAL A 341 17.23 14.31 -19.87
CA VAL A 341 17.08 14.29 -21.32
C VAL A 341 17.39 12.87 -21.79
N GLU A 342 16.39 12.18 -22.34
CA GLU A 342 16.52 10.82 -22.84
C GLU A 342 16.53 10.85 -24.38
N CYS A 343 17.59 10.33 -25.00
CA CYS A 343 17.75 10.16 -26.45
C CYS A 343 17.96 8.66 -26.74
N GLY A 344 16.87 7.93 -27.03
CA GLY A 344 16.93 6.47 -27.15
C GLY A 344 17.31 5.82 -25.82
N GLU A 345 18.43 5.07 -25.79
CA GLU A 345 18.96 4.44 -24.57
C GLU A 345 19.89 5.37 -23.76
N ALA A 346 20.29 6.51 -24.32
CA ALA A 346 21.19 7.45 -23.66
C ALA A 346 20.40 8.44 -22.80
N GLN A 347 20.88 8.69 -21.58
CA GLN A 347 20.28 9.62 -20.64
C GLN A 347 21.31 10.67 -20.21
N PHE A 348 20.90 11.93 -20.25
CA PHE A 348 21.73 13.08 -19.87
C PHE A 348 21.03 13.89 -18.79
N ARG A 349 21.82 14.44 -17.87
CA ARG A 349 21.34 15.28 -16.78
C ARG A 349 21.58 16.74 -17.13
N ALA A 350 20.54 17.55 -17.00
CA ALA A 350 20.60 18.99 -17.21
C ALA A 350 20.23 19.68 -15.89
N PRO A 351 21.20 20.28 -15.19
CA PRO A 351 20.91 20.99 -13.96
C PRO A 351 20.05 22.22 -14.30
N LEU A 352 18.96 22.37 -13.56
CA LEU A 352 18.14 23.55 -13.55
C LEU A 352 18.48 24.32 -12.27
N GLY A 353 18.79 25.60 -12.42
CA GLY A 353 18.99 26.48 -11.27
C GLY A 353 17.71 26.66 -10.45
N ARG A 354 17.77 27.59 -9.50
CA ARG A 354 16.61 27.98 -8.71
C ARG A 354 15.48 28.47 -9.63
N VAL A 355 14.27 27.96 -9.41
CA VAL A 355 13.04 28.46 -10.04
C VAL A 355 12.30 29.30 -9.02
N GLU A 356 12.12 30.59 -9.32
CA GLU A 356 11.38 31.49 -8.43
C GLU A 356 9.88 31.12 -8.39
N PRO A 357 9.16 31.49 -7.32
CA PRO A 357 7.71 31.31 -7.22
C PRO A 357 6.98 31.83 -8.46
N LEU A 358 6.14 31.01 -9.08
CA LEU A 358 5.44 31.33 -10.33
C LEU A 358 6.36 31.83 -11.47
N GLY A 359 7.65 31.49 -11.39
CA GLY A 359 8.69 31.95 -12.28
C GLY A 359 9.05 30.92 -13.35
N VAL A 360 9.98 31.33 -14.21
CA VAL A 360 10.55 30.49 -15.27
C VAL A 360 12.05 30.38 -15.06
N ALA A 361 12.60 29.18 -15.24
CA ALA A 361 14.02 28.92 -15.30
C ALA A 361 14.38 28.26 -16.63
N GLU A 362 15.59 28.56 -17.12
CA GLU A 362 16.11 28.01 -18.36
C GLU A 362 17.42 27.28 -18.10
N SER A 363 17.65 26.21 -18.83
CA SER A 363 18.93 25.48 -18.84
C SER A 363 19.25 25.05 -20.27
N LYS A 364 20.54 24.85 -20.53
CA LYS A 364 21.04 24.39 -21.83
C LYS A 364 22.07 23.31 -21.60
N VAL A 365 21.86 22.15 -22.20
CA VAL A 365 22.81 21.02 -22.15
C VAL A 365 23.31 20.71 -23.56
N ASN A 366 24.64 20.55 -23.69
CA ASN A 366 25.25 20.07 -24.91
C ASN A 366 25.46 18.56 -24.77
N LEU A 367 24.93 17.78 -25.71
CA LEU A 367 25.09 16.34 -25.72
C LEU A 367 26.40 15.94 -26.41
N PRO A 368 27.01 14.80 -26.06
CA PRO A 368 28.17 14.27 -26.75
C PRO A 368 27.96 14.12 -28.26
N LEU A 369 29.03 14.27 -29.04
CA LEU A 369 28.99 14.04 -30.49
C LEU A 369 28.59 12.59 -30.82
N GLY A 370 27.78 12.43 -31.86
CA GLY A 370 27.34 11.11 -32.34
C GLY A 370 26.10 10.56 -31.63
N VAL A 371 25.54 11.28 -30.64
CA VAL A 371 24.26 10.93 -30.04
C VAL A 371 23.14 11.12 -31.06
N ARG A 372 22.36 10.07 -31.30
CA ARG A 372 21.14 10.14 -32.11
C ARG A 372 19.99 10.57 -31.19
N CYS A 373 19.53 11.80 -31.38
CA CYS A 373 18.46 12.40 -30.58
C CYS A 373 17.31 12.88 -31.48
N ASP A 374 17.04 12.10 -32.53
CA ASP A 374 15.91 12.28 -33.46
C ASP A 374 14.56 12.08 -32.76
N GLN A 375 14.54 11.26 -31.71
CA GLN A 375 13.47 11.19 -30.72
C GLN A 375 14.07 11.45 -29.35
N TYR A 376 13.42 12.31 -28.57
CA TYR A 376 13.85 12.61 -27.21
C TYR A 376 12.68 12.88 -26.28
N MET A 377 12.94 12.67 -24.99
CA MET A 377 12.02 13.00 -23.91
C MET A 377 12.75 13.84 -22.86
N VAL A 378 12.06 14.83 -22.32
CA VAL A 378 12.52 15.56 -21.13
C VAL A 378 11.57 15.26 -19.98
N ARG A 379 12.13 14.95 -18.80
CA ARG A 379 11.36 14.71 -17.59
C ARG A 379 12.11 15.18 -16.36
N LEU A 380 11.39 15.47 -15.29
CA LEU A 380 12.01 15.79 -14.00
C LEU A 380 12.70 14.55 -13.44
N GLY A 381 14.00 14.66 -13.12
CA GLY A 381 14.78 13.62 -12.46
C GLY A 381 14.75 13.77 -10.95
N GLU A 382 15.25 14.90 -10.47
CA GLU A 382 15.32 15.24 -9.04
C GLU A 382 14.84 16.69 -8.85
N ALA A 383 14.27 17.01 -7.69
CA ALA A 383 13.92 18.39 -7.36
C ALA A 383 13.91 18.65 -5.86
N ARG A 384 14.14 19.90 -5.47
CA ARG A 384 14.17 20.36 -4.08
C ARG A 384 13.43 21.69 -3.98
N TRP A 385 12.53 21.81 -2.99
CA TRP A 385 11.83 23.06 -2.65
C TRP A 385 12.79 24.17 -2.26
#